data_AF-A0A1D1V4U3-F1
#
_entry.id   AF-A0A1D1V4U3-F1
#
_cell.length_a   1.000
_cell.length_b   1.000
_cell.length_c   1.000
_cell.angle_alpha   90.00
_cell.angle_beta   90.00
_cell.angle_gamma   90.00
#
_symmetry.space_group_name_H-M   'P 1'
#
loop_
_entity.id
_entity.type
_entity.pdbx_description
1 polymer ?
#
loop_
_entity_poly.entity_id
_entity_poly.type
_entity_poly.pdbx_seq_one_letter_code
_entity_poly.pdbx_strand_id
1 'polypeptide(L)'
;MTKTADGGAICDLCGFKAASAGSLKRHRGEGKCLKSQKTQEDRTVVLEQTQTCNAGEPPPKEPIEPRRPPATLHRIPHGARATASAAYGTTMRDCIRSNKRESWTILLRFPSVALRQPEKNQPTKKSLSSIVKENVSRPAGGE
;
A
#
# COMPACT_ATOMS: atom_id res chain seq x y z
N MET A 1 0.02 -21.01 20.07
CA MET A 1 0.97 -21.39 21.13
C MET A 1 1.24 -22.89 21.03
N THR A 2 2.38 -23.27 20.48
CA THR A 2 2.82 -24.67 20.43
C THR A 2 3.74 -24.91 21.63
N LYS A 3 3.31 -25.78 22.56
CA LYS A 3 4.14 -26.19 23.69
C LYS A 3 5.06 -27.31 23.23
N THR A 4 6.37 -27.12 23.39
CA THR A 4 7.35 -28.22 23.26
C THR A 4 7.43 -29.01 24.55
N ALA A 5 7.73 -30.32 24.44
CA ALA A 5 7.79 -31.25 25.56
C ALA A 5 8.78 -30.84 26.69
N ASP A 6 9.77 -29.99 26.37
CA ASP A 6 10.81 -29.51 27.30
C ASP A 6 10.46 -28.22 28.06
N GLY A 7 9.19 -27.80 28.12
CA GLY A 7 8.78 -26.60 28.87
C GLY A 7 9.15 -25.26 28.23
N GLY A 8 9.87 -25.26 27.09
CA GLY A 8 10.13 -24.10 26.26
C GLY A 8 8.91 -23.63 25.45
N ALA A 9 8.91 -22.35 25.07
CA ALA A 9 7.86 -21.72 24.27
C ALA A 9 8.41 -21.22 22.93
N ILE A 10 7.76 -21.56 21.82
CA ILE A 10 8.21 -21.18 20.47
C ILE A 10 7.36 -20.04 19.92
N CYS A 11 8.03 -19.07 19.26
CA CYS A 11 7.38 -18.00 18.53
C CYS A 11 6.76 -18.53 17.25
N ASP A 12 5.46 -18.38 17.13
CA ASP A 12 4.64 -18.65 15.95
C ASP A 12 4.98 -17.76 14.75
N LEU A 13 5.55 -16.56 14.98
CA LEU A 13 5.82 -15.58 13.93
C LEU A 13 7.19 -15.76 13.25
N CYS A 14 8.20 -16.25 13.99
CA CYS A 14 9.58 -16.31 13.51
C CYS A 14 10.33 -17.60 13.89
N GLY A 15 9.68 -18.53 14.60
CA GLY A 15 10.27 -19.81 15.01
C GLY A 15 11.26 -19.71 16.19
N PHE A 16 11.41 -18.53 16.82
CA PHE A 16 12.32 -18.36 17.95
C PHE A 16 11.93 -19.25 19.14
N LYS A 17 12.88 -20.07 19.64
CA LYS A 17 12.70 -20.92 20.80
C LYS A 17 13.10 -20.16 22.07
N ALA A 18 12.14 -19.88 22.93
CA ALA A 18 12.36 -19.25 24.23
C ALA A 18 12.36 -20.30 25.34
N ALA A 19 13.23 -20.12 26.34
CA ALA A 19 13.28 -20.98 27.52
C ALA A 19 12.04 -20.85 28.42
N SER A 20 11.27 -19.76 28.29
CA SER A 20 10.04 -19.53 29.06
C SER A 20 9.06 -18.63 28.30
N ALA A 21 7.78 -18.68 28.71
CA ALA A 21 6.73 -17.82 28.13
C ALA A 21 7.01 -16.32 28.34
N GLY A 22 7.68 -15.94 29.44
CA GLY A 22 8.07 -14.54 29.70
C GLY A 22 9.13 -14.04 28.72
N SER A 23 10.11 -14.88 28.39
CA SER A 23 11.12 -14.58 27.37
C SER A 23 10.48 -14.44 25.98
N LEU A 24 9.48 -15.28 25.67
CA LEU A 24 8.72 -15.17 24.42
C LEU A 24 7.97 -13.84 24.29
N LYS A 25 7.37 -13.34 25.38
CA LYS A 25 6.66 -12.06 25.39
C LYS A 25 7.61 -10.88 25.11
N ARG A 26 8.84 -10.92 25.63
CA ARG A 26 9.88 -9.92 25.34
C ARG A 26 10.34 -10.00 23.88
N HIS A 27 10.55 -11.21 23.38
CA HIS A 27 10.94 -11.44 21.98
C HIS A 27 9.94 -10.86 20.97
N ARG A 28 8.63 -10.97 21.25
CA ARG A 28 7.57 -10.40 20.38
C ARG A 28 7.66 -8.87 20.23
N GLY A 29 8.29 -8.16 21.18
CA GLY A 29 8.54 -6.72 21.10
C GLY A 29 9.86 -6.34 20.41
N GLU A 30 10.70 -7.32 20.04
CA GLU A 30 11.98 -7.04 19.40
C GLU A 30 11.86 -6.96 17.88
N GLY A 31 12.69 -6.11 17.27
CA GLY A 31 12.57 -5.71 15.87
C GLY A 31 12.64 -6.84 14.85
N LYS A 32 13.22 -8.01 15.18
CA LYS A 32 13.22 -9.18 14.29
C LYS A 32 11.85 -9.87 14.24
N CYS A 33 11.15 -9.99 15.37
CA CYS A 33 9.80 -10.58 15.42
C CYS A 33 8.75 -9.65 14.80
N LEU A 34 8.86 -8.34 15.06
CA LEU A 34 7.97 -7.31 14.50
C LEU A 34 8.01 -7.27 12.96
N LYS A 35 9.18 -7.50 12.34
CA LYS A 35 9.31 -7.57 10.87
C LYS A 35 8.58 -8.79 10.28
N SER A 36 8.71 -9.95 10.94
CA SER A 36 7.97 -11.15 10.53
C SER A 36 6.47 -10.99 10.72
N GLN A 37 6.03 -10.33 11.81
CA GLN A 37 4.63 -9.99 12.04
C GLN A 37 4.05 -9.14 10.91
N LYS A 38 4.73 -8.06 10.54
CA LYS A 38 4.29 -7.17 9.46
C LYS A 38 4.18 -7.90 8.11
N THR A 39 5.09 -8.83 7.85
CA THR A 39 5.08 -9.66 6.63
C THR A 39 3.88 -10.62 6.60
N GLN A 40 3.43 -11.11 7.75
CA GLN A 40 2.24 -11.96 7.86
C GLN A 40 0.95 -11.15 7.74
N GLU A 41 0.90 -9.97 8.34
CA GLU A 41 -0.23 -9.02 8.19
C GLU A 41 -0.42 -8.61 6.73
N ASP A 42 0.66 -8.23 6.03
CA ASP A 42 0.59 -7.92 4.59
C ASP A 42 0.11 -9.13 3.75
N ARG A 43 0.47 -10.37 4.13
CA ARG A 43 0.01 -11.59 3.46
C ARG A 43 -1.46 -11.92 3.72
N THR A 44 -1.96 -11.66 4.93
CA THR A 44 -3.35 -11.95 5.29
C THR A 44 -4.30 -10.94 4.66
N VAL A 45 -3.92 -9.67 4.57
CA VAL A 45 -4.67 -8.63 3.83
C VAL A 45 -4.82 -8.97 2.34
N VAL A 46 -3.79 -9.56 1.72
CA VAL A 46 -3.86 -10.01 0.31
C VAL A 46 -4.82 -11.20 0.13
N LEU A 47 -4.93 -12.09 1.13
CA LEU A 47 -5.81 -13.26 1.04
C LEU A 47 -7.28 -12.87 1.22
N GLU A 48 -7.61 -11.95 2.14
CA GLU A 48 -8.99 -11.50 2.38
C GLU A 48 -9.57 -10.70 1.20
N GLN A 49 -8.73 -10.09 0.34
CA GLN A 49 -9.17 -9.36 -0.85
C GLN A 49 -9.52 -10.25 -2.06
N THR A 50 -9.30 -11.57 -2.00
CA THR A 50 -9.55 -12.47 -3.14
C THR A 50 -10.86 -13.25 -3.10
N GLN A 51 -11.75 -13.01 -2.12
CA GLN A 51 -13.08 -13.62 -2.14
C GLN A 51 -14.17 -12.61 -2.51
N THR A 52 -14.95 -13.00 -3.53
CA THR A 52 -16.01 -12.29 -4.29
C THR A 52 -15.48 -11.47 -5.47
N CYS A 53 -15.84 -11.70 -6.74
CA CYS A 53 -16.84 -12.53 -7.39
C CYS A 53 -16.52 -12.60 -8.90
N ASN A 54 -16.76 -13.74 -9.55
CA ASN A 54 -17.66 -13.88 -10.72
C ASN A 54 -17.45 -15.22 -11.43
N ALA A 55 -18.58 -15.80 -11.81
CA ALA A 55 -18.72 -17.05 -12.53
C ALA A 55 -18.24 -16.91 -13.99
N GLY A 56 -17.59 -17.98 -14.48
CA GLY A 56 -17.61 -18.35 -15.90
C GLY A 56 -16.74 -17.51 -16.84
N GLU A 57 -15.42 -17.53 -16.68
CA GLU A 57 -14.51 -17.25 -17.80
C GLU A 57 -13.27 -18.15 -17.68
N PRO A 58 -12.84 -18.83 -18.77
CA PRO A 58 -11.67 -19.70 -18.71
C PRO A 58 -10.42 -18.87 -18.37
N PRO A 59 -9.54 -19.37 -17.48
CA PRO A 59 -8.43 -18.58 -16.95
C PRO A 59 -7.44 -18.19 -18.06
N PRO A 60 -7.02 -16.91 -18.14
CA PRO A 60 -5.91 -16.49 -18.98
C PRO A 60 -4.65 -17.28 -18.63
N LYS A 61 -3.95 -17.77 -19.66
CA LYS A 61 -2.89 -18.78 -19.56
C LYS A 61 -1.50 -18.24 -19.19
N GLU A 62 -1.43 -17.11 -18.52
CA GLU A 62 -0.18 -16.55 -18.01
C GLU A 62 -0.33 -16.21 -16.53
N PRO A 63 0.65 -16.56 -15.67
CA PRO A 63 0.66 -16.07 -14.30
C PRO A 63 0.64 -14.55 -14.37
N ILE A 64 -0.49 -13.94 -13.99
CA ILE A 64 -0.57 -12.50 -13.78
C ILE A 64 0.40 -12.25 -12.63
N GLU A 65 1.63 -11.84 -12.94
CA GLU A 65 2.55 -11.37 -11.92
C GLU A 65 1.81 -10.27 -11.16
N PRO A 66 1.71 -10.35 -9.82
CA PRO A 66 1.12 -9.29 -9.03
C PRO A 66 1.93 -8.02 -9.28
N ARG A 67 1.45 -7.17 -10.21
CA ARG A 67 2.03 -5.85 -10.45
C ARG A 67 1.86 -5.08 -9.15
N ARG A 68 2.95 -4.99 -8.39
CA ARG A 68 2.95 -4.23 -7.15
C ARG A 68 2.55 -2.80 -7.50
N PRO A 69 1.57 -2.21 -6.80
CA PRO A 69 1.22 -0.82 -7.06
C PRO A 69 2.47 0.05 -6.90
N PRO A 70 2.62 1.09 -7.75
CA PRO A 70 3.77 1.98 -7.64
C PRO A 70 3.80 2.59 -6.24
N ALA A 71 5.00 2.75 -5.69
CA ALA A 71 5.15 3.28 -4.35
C ALA A 71 4.53 4.69 -4.29
N THR A 72 3.72 4.93 -3.26
CA THR A 72 3.08 6.24 -3.01
C THR A 72 3.66 6.88 -1.77
N LEU A 73 3.71 8.21 -1.76
CA LEU A 73 4.08 8.96 -0.55
C LEU A 73 3.03 8.77 0.54
N HIS A 74 3.47 8.46 1.76
CA HIS A 74 2.59 8.38 2.93
C HIS A 74 2.08 9.75 3.42
N ARG A 75 2.75 10.84 3.01
CA ARG A 75 2.42 12.20 3.45
C ARG A 75 2.59 13.17 2.30
N ILE A 76 1.74 14.19 2.28
CA ILE A 76 1.86 15.30 1.33
C ILE A 76 3.03 16.21 1.76
N PRO A 77 4.06 16.39 0.92
CA PRO A 77 5.17 17.30 1.20
C PRO A 77 4.67 18.72 1.44
N HIS A 78 5.26 19.42 2.41
CA HIS A 78 4.81 20.76 2.82
C HIS A 78 4.65 21.72 1.63
N GLY A 79 5.66 21.77 0.75
CA GLY A 79 5.67 22.66 -0.41
C GLY A 79 4.68 22.32 -1.52
N ALA A 80 3.97 21.19 -1.41
CA ALA A 80 2.94 20.76 -2.37
C ALA A 80 1.52 20.72 -1.78
N ARG A 81 1.34 20.97 -0.47
CA ARG A 81 0.03 20.89 0.20
C ARG A 81 -1.02 21.78 -0.45
N ALA A 82 -0.69 23.06 -0.67
CA ALA A 82 -1.61 24.02 -1.26
C ALA A 82 -2.00 23.65 -2.70
N THR A 83 -1.06 23.18 -3.51
CA THR A 83 -1.33 22.74 -4.88
C THR A 83 -2.19 21.48 -4.90
N ALA A 84 -1.85 20.49 -4.07
CA ALA A 84 -2.59 19.24 -3.97
C ALA A 84 -4.02 19.47 -3.47
N SER A 85 -4.22 20.34 -2.46
CA SER A 85 -5.55 20.65 -1.95
C SER A 85 -6.42 21.39 -2.97
N ALA A 86 -5.83 22.36 -3.70
CA ALA A 86 -6.54 23.08 -4.75
C ALA A 86 -7.01 22.13 -5.86
N ALA A 87 -6.16 21.22 -6.31
CA ALA A 87 -6.52 20.25 -7.33
C ALA A 87 -7.57 19.25 -6.85
N TYR A 88 -7.44 18.73 -5.64
CA TYR A 88 -8.45 17.84 -5.05
C TYR A 88 -9.82 18.53 -4.96
N GLY A 89 -9.84 19.79 -4.52
CA GLY A 89 -11.07 20.59 -4.48
C GLY A 89 -11.68 20.82 -5.86
N THR A 90 -10.87 20.98 -6.91
CA THR A 90 -11.37 21.06 -8.29
C THR A 90 -11.96 19.72 -8.75
N THR A 91 -11.25 18.61 -8.55
CA THR A 91 -11.77 17.27 -8.88
C THR A 91 -13.08 16.97 -8.16
N MET A 92 -13.19 17.34 -6.89
CA MET A 92 -14.42 17.17 -6.11
C MET A 92 -15.58 17.99 -6.67
N ARG A 93 -15.34 19.27 -7.01
CA ARG A 93 -16.35 20.12 -7.66
C ARG A 93 -16.78 19.56 -9.01
N ASP A 94 -15.84 19.03 -9.79
CA ASP A 94 -16.13 18.40 -11.07
C ASP A 94 -17.00 17.14 -10.91
N CYS A 95 -16.74 16.33 -9.88
CA CYS A 95 -17.56 15.16 -9.57
C CYS A 95 -18.99 15.54 -9.19
N ILE A 96 -19.16 16.54 -8.33
CA ILE A 96 -20.48 17.00 -7.90
C ILE A 96 -21.25 17.57 -9.10
N ARG A 97 -20.58 18.33 -9.97
CA ARG A 97 -21.19 18.96 -11.14
C ARG A 97 -21.56 17.96 -12.23
N SER A 98 -20.70 16.99 -12.54
CA SER A 98 -20.93 16.04 -13.62
C SER A 98 -21.78 14.84 -13.17
N ASN A 99 -21.63 14.43 -11.91
CA ASN A 99 -22.18 13.20 -11.31
C ASN A 99 -21.99 11.94 -12.18
N LYS A 100 -20.87 11.84 -12.89
CA LYS A 100 -20.56 10.70 -13.75
C LYS A 100 -19.61 9.73 -13.08
N ARG A 101 -19.72 8.44 -13.44
CA ARG A 101 -18.84 7.37 -12.93
C ARG A 101 -17.36 7.68 -13.17
N GLU A 102 -17.03 8.27 -14.31
CA GLU A 102 -15.66 8.61 -14.69
C GLU A 102 -15.10 9.68 -13.75
N SER A 103 -15.88 10.71 -13.43
CA SER A 103 -15.47 11.75 -12.51
C SER A 103 -15.23 11.21 -11.11
N TRP A 104 -16.15 10.39 -10.59
CA TRP A 104 -15.97 9.69 -9.32
C TRP A 104 -14.73 8.79 -9.31
N THR A 105 -14.45 8.12 -10.43
CA THR A 105 -13.24 7.29 -10.58
C THR A 105 -11.96 8.14 -10.50
N ILE A 106 -11.95 9.31 -11.13
CA ILE A 106 -10.81 10.25 -11.04
C ILE A 106 -10.60 10.72 -9.60
N LEU A 107 -11.68 11.06 -8.88
CA LEU A 107 -11.60 11.48 -7.47
C LEU A 107 -11.02 10.38 -6.58
N LEU A 108 -11.52 9.15 -6.71
CA LEU A 108 -11.07 8.02 -5.90
C LEU A 108 -9.62 7.61 -6.23
N ARG A 109 -9.18 7.83 -7.47
CA ARG A 109 -7.79 7.58 -7.90
C ARG A 109 -6.84 8.74 -7.60
N PHE A 110 -7.35 9.92 -7.25
CA PHE A 110 -6.54 11.12 -7.04
C PHE A 110 -5.36 10.91 -6.09
N PRO A 111 -5.52 10.29 -4.89
CA PRO A 111 -4.38 10.09 -3.98
C PRO A 111 -3.28 9.23 -4.60
N SER A 112 -3.65 8.15 -5.29
CA SER A 112 -2.72 7.23 -5.93
C SER A 112 -1.96 7.88 -7.09
N VAL A 113 -2.61 8.78 -7.83
CA VAL A 113 -1.97 9.54 -8.93
C VAL A 113 -1.09 10.66 -8.37
N ALA A 114 -1.64 11.51 -7.49
CA ALA A 114 -0.96 12.69 -6.96
C ALA A 114 0.31 12.32 -6.15
N LEU A 115 0.25 11.23 -5.40
CA LEU A 115 1.33 10.80 -4.49
C LEU A 115 2.24 9.72 -5.08
N ARG A 116 2.08 9.38 -6.36
CA ARG A 116 2.91 8.38 -7.04
C ARG A 116 4.38 8.80 -7.03
N GLN A 117 5.24 7.90 -6.58
CA GLN A 117 6.69 8.09 -6.68
C GLN A 117 7.18 7.70 -8.07
N PRO A 118 8.18 8.41 -8.61
CA PRO A 118 8.82 8.02 -9.86
C PRO A 118 9.53 6.68 -9.68
N GLU A 119 9.60 5.89 -10.75
CA GLU A 119 10.35 4.63 -10.73
C GLU A 119 11.83 4.87 -10.44
N LYS A 120 12.49 3.84 -9.88
CA LYS A 120 13.88 3.88 -9.38
C LYS A 120 14.91 4.32 -10.42
N ASN A 121 14.55 4.37 -11.70
CA ASN A 121 15.46 4.62 -12.82
C ASN A 121 15.47 6.08 -13.32
N GLN A 122 14.87 7.04 -12.59
CA GLN A 122 14.91 8.43 -13.06
C GLN A 122 16.31 9.08 -12.87
N PRO A 123 16.89 9.66 -13.95
CA PRO A 123 18.24 10.21 -13.93
C PRO A 123 18.38 11.51 -13.12
N THR A 124 17.27 12.17 -12.76
CA THR A 124 17.28 13.43 -12.00
C THR A 124 16.51 13.30 -10.68
N LYS A 125 17.17 13.61 -9.56
CA LYS A 125 16.55 13.66 -8.23
C LYS A 125 15.67 14.90 -8.09
N LYS A 126 14.42 14.83 -8.57
CA LYS A 126 13.41 15.86 -8.29
C LYS A 126 13.02 15.83 -6.80
N SER A 127 12.73 17.00 -6.22
CA SER A 127 12.22 17.06 -4.86
C SER A 127 10.81 16.45 -4.77
N LEU A 128 10.45 15.89 -3.61
CA LEU A 128 9.12 15.29 -3.42
C LEU A 128 7.99 16.29 -3.69
N SER A 129 8.17 17.55 -3.31
CA SER A 129 7.20 18.62 -3.60
C SER A 129 7.05 18.86 -5.10
N SER A 130 8.14 18.80 -5.87
CA SER A 130 8.10 18.95 -7.32
C SER A 130 7.38 17.78 -7.99
N ILE A 131 7.66 16.55 -7.53
CA ILE A 131 6.99 15.33 -8.01
C ILE A 131 5.48 15.44 -7.82
N VAL A 132 5.01 15.82 -6.63
CA VAL A 132 3.56 15.94 -6.37
C VAL A 132 2.94 17.03 -7.24
N LYS A 133 3.61 18.18 -7.40
CA LYS A 133 3.12 19.25 -8.29
C LYS A 133 3.00 18.75 -9.74
N GLU A 134 4.02 18.06 -10.24
CA GLU A 134 4.00 17.48 -11.59
C GLU A 134 2.87 16.47 -11.77
N ASN A 135 2.69 15.55 -10.82
CA ASN A 135 1.64 14.54 -10.86
C ASN A 135 0.23 15.16 -10.88
N VAL A 136 0.03 16.22 -10.09
CA VAL A 136 -1.24 16.93 -9.97
C VAL A 136 -1.52 17.82 -11.19
N SER A 137 -0.47 18.32 -11.85
CA SER A 137 -0.58 19.12 -13.08
C SER A 137 -0.74 18.28 -14.34
N ARG A 138 -0.48 16.96 -14.31
CA ARG A 138 -0.72 16.08 -15.46
C ARG A 138 -2.22 15.85 -15.67
N PRO A 139 -2.74 16.00 -16.89
CA PRO A 139 -4.10 15.59 -17.21
C PRO A 139 -4.22 14.07 -17.07
N ALA A 140 -5.37 13.59 -16.59
CA ALA A 140 -5.65 12.21 -16.18
C ALA A 140 -5.65 11.15 -17.32
N GLY A 141 -4.92 11.35 -18.41
CA GLY A 141 -4.97 10.53 -19.63
C GLY A 141 -3.62 10.28 -20.30
N GLY A 142 -2.59 9.95 -19.51
CA GLY A 142 -1.29 9.54 -20.03
C GLY A 142 -0.90 8.16 -19.48
N GLU A 143 -1.61 7.13 -19.90
CA GLU A 143 -1.12 5.75 -19.95
C GLU A 143 -1.05 5.32 -21.42
#